data_AF-A0A8H7KRD5-F1
#
_entry.id   AF-A0A8H7KRD5-F1
#
_cell.length_a   1.000
_cell.length_b   1.000
_cell.length_c   1.000
_cell.angle_alpha   90.00
_cell.angle_beta   90.00
_cell.angle_gamma   90.00
#
_symmetry.space_group_name_H-M   'P 1'
#
loop_
_entity.id
_entity.type
_entity.pdbx_description
1 polymer ?
#
loop_
_entity_poly.entity_id
_entity_poly.type
_entity_poly.pdbx_seq_one_letter_code
_entity_poly.pdbx_strand_id
1 'polypeptide(L)'
;MLPFLREQSQIQHLGTGMEYDLTEEPGNAIDNLLPQVSVASVWYETPVLFKLVASRPLQRLKLFMSLTQPGDYWHSDFLNALQILAPASATLTHFYYVHWGPFDADEAYHVDTLKNIARGLPNLKFLRYSDQIVLNVSISFLIEASLTRVFE
;
A
#
# COMPACT_ATOMS: atom_id res chain seq x y z
N MET A 1 -19.00 -24.04 6.77
CA MET A 1 -18.26 -23.32 5.69
C MET A 1 -19.09 -22.26 4.98
N LEU A 2 -20.32 -22.55 4.52
CA LEU A 2 -21.18 -21.59 3.81
C LEU A 2 -21.57 -20.30 4.57
N PRO A 3 -21.91 -20.33 5.88
CA PRO A 3 -22.25 -19.10 6.61
C PRO A 3 -21.07 -18.14 6.73
N PHE A 4 -19.90 -18.67 7.11
CA PHE A 4 -18.66 -17.90 7.24
C PHE A 4 -18.24 -17.19 5.94
N LEU A 5 -18.30 -17.88 4.79
CA LEU A 5 -18.00 -17.28 3.50
C LEU A 5 -19.04 -16.23 3.07
N ARG A 6 -20.32 -16.42 3.44
CA ARG A 6 -21.39 -15.43 3.20
C ARG A 6 -21.24 -14.18 4.07
N GLU A 7 -20.77 -14.33 5.30
CA GLU A 7 -20.50 -13.20 6.18
C GLU A 7 -19.30 -12.39 5.68
N GLN A 8 -18.24 -13.06 5.22
CA GLN A 8 -17.08 -12.39 4.66
C GLN A 8 -17.34 -11.63 3.36
N SER A 9 -18.28 -12.09 2.52
CA SER A 9 -18.61 -11.38 1.28
C SER A 9 -19.30 -10.04 1.50
N GLN A 10 -19.77 -9.76 2.71
CA GLN A 10 -20.35 -8.46 3.07
C GLN A 10 -19.29 -7.43 3.49
N ILE A 11 -18.06 -7.88 3.78
CA ILE A 11 -16.98 -7.02 4.25
C ILE A 11 -16.39 -6.26 3.06
N GLN A 12 -16.62 -4.95 3.03
CA GLN A 12 -16.06 -4.03 2.04
C GLN A 12 -14.87 -3.23 2.58
N HIS A 13 -14.83 -3.05 3.90
CA HIS A 13 -13.83 -2.29 4.62
C HIS A 13 -13.08 -3.21 5.57
N LEU A 14 -11.77 -3.34 5.36
CA LEU A 14 -10.90 -4.12 6.21
C LEU A 14 -9.87 -3.21 6.86
N GLY A 15 -9.73 -3.30 8.19
CA GLY A 15 -8.63 -2.69 8.91
C GLY A 15 -8.02 -3.69 9.86
N THR A 16 -6.69 -3.78 9.87
CA THR A 16 -5.96 -4.60 10.84
C THR A 16 -5.12 -3.75 11.78
N GLY A 17 -4.99 -4.23 13.02
CA GLY A 17 -3.97 -3.80 13.96
C GLY A 17 -2.57 -4.30 13.57
N MET A 18 -1.59 -4.09 14.46
CA MET A 18 -0.23 -4.57 14.26
C MET A 18 -0.18 -6.11 14.22
N GLU A 19 0.62 -6.63 13.29
CA GLU A 19 1.25 -7.96 13.29
C GLU A 19 0.35 -9.10 13.80
N TYR A 20 -0.42 -9.68 12.88
CA TYR A 20 -1.13 -10.94 13.13
C TYR A 20 -0.42 -12.06 12.39
N ASP A 21 -0.01 -13.10 13.13
CA ASP A 21 0.40 -14.36 12.55
C ASP A 21 -0.83 -15.09 11.99
N LEU A 22 -1.17 -14.72 10.75
CA LEU A 22 -2.15 -15.44 9.96
C LEU A 22 -1.42 -16.61 9.29
N THR A 23 -1.04 -17.60 10.09
CA THR A 23 -0.57 -18.88 9.56
C THR A 23 -1.69 -19.46 8.69
N GLU A 24 -1.38 -19.77 7.43
CA GLU A 24 -2.33 -20.42 6.55
C GLU A 24 -2.67 -21.80 7.13
N GLU A 25 -3.92 -22.03 7.53
CA GLU A 25 -4.34 -23.40 7.83
C GLU A 25 -4.25 -24.24 6.54
N PRO A 26 -3.55 -25.39 6.55
CA PRO A 26 -3.40 -26.21 5.37
C PRO A 26 -4.78 -26.61 4.81
N GLY A 27 -5.06 -26.23 3.56
CA GLY A 27 -6.28 -26.60 2.84
C GLY A 27 -7.35 -25.51 2.72
N ASN A 28 -7.16 -24.33 3.32
CA ASN A 28 -8.05 -23.20 3.11
C ASN A 28 -7.57 -22.32 1.94
N ALA A 29 -8.32 -22.32 0.83
CA ALA A 29 -8.04 -21.43 -0.30
C ALA A 29 -8.34 -19.97 0.09
N ILE A 30 -7.31 -19.24 0.49
CA ILE A 30 -7.36 -17.83 0.90
C ILE A 30 -7.86 -16.93 -0.24
N ASP A 31 -7.67 -17.37 -1.50
CA ASP A 31 -8.13 -16.69 -2.71
C ASP A 31 -9.63 -16.39 -2.77
N ASN A 32 -10.45 -17.07 -1.96
CA ASN A 32 -11.90 -16.85 -1.90
C ASN A 32 -12.35 -15.97 -0.71
N LEU A 33 -11.44 -15.59 0.20
CA LEU A 33 -11.77 -14.81 1.38
C LEU A 33 -11.91 -13.33 1.05
N LEU A 34 -12.84 -12.64 1.72
CA LEU A 34 -13.00 -11.17 1.58
C LEU A 34 -13.14 -10.68 0.11
N PRO A 35 -13.98 -11.32 -0.72
CA PRO A 35 -14.02 -11.06 -2.17
C PRO A 35 -14.49 -9.65 -2.54
N GLN A 36 -15.14 -8.93 -1.62
CA GLN A 36 -15.73 -7.60 -1.85
C GLN A 36 -14.95 -6.46 -1.16
N VAL A 37 -13.78 -6.75 -0.59
CA VAL A 37 -12.96 -5.69 0.01
C VAL A 37 -12.49 -4.72 -1.07
N SER A 38 -12.86 -3.45 -0.89
CA SER A 38 -12.49 -2.34 -1.76
C SER A 38 -11.75 -1.23 -1.00
N VAL A 39 -11.83 -1.24 0.33
CA VAL A 39 -11.11 -0.33 1.21
C VAL A 39 -10.33 -1.15 2.23
N ALA A 40 -9.02 -0.95 2.29
CA ALA A 40 -8.17 -1.72 3.19
C ALA A 40 -7.15 -0.85 3.94
N SER A 41 -6.80 -1.30 5.13
CA SER A 41 -5.77 -0.73 5.99
C SER A 41 -4.96 -1.89 6.59
N VAL A 42 -3.74 -2.12 6.08
CA VAL A 42 -2.94 -3.32 6.38
C VAL A 42 -1.45 -3.01 6.53
N TRP A 43 -0.73 -3.94 7.15
CA TRP A 43 0.73 -3.89 7.31
C TRP A 43 1.42 -4.70 6.21
N TYR A 44 2.52 -4.18 5.68
CA TYR A 44 3.39 -4.92 4.75
C TYR A 44 3.91 -6.21 5.38
N GLU A 45 4.22 -6.17 6.67
CA GLU A 45 4.72 -7.26 7.50
C GLU A 45 3.68 -8.35 7.77
N THR A 46 2.46 -8.19 7.26
CA THR A 46 1.43 -9.25 7.21
C THR A 46 1.27 -9.78 5.78
N PRO A 47 2.25 -10.52 5.24
CA PRO A 47 2.37 -10.78 3.80
C PRO A 47 1.18 -11.56 3.22
N VAL A 48 0.62 -12.50 3.99
CA VAL A 48 -0.56 -13.28 3.56
C VAL A 48 -1.76 -12.36 3.37
N LEU A 49 -2.03 -11.48 4.35
CA LEU A 49 -3.16 -10.57 4.28
C LEU A 49 -2.95 -9.49 3.21
N PHE A 50 -1.74 -8.96 3.12
CA PHE A 50 -1.42 -7.95 2.15
C PHE A 50 -1.62 -8.47 0.72
N LYS A 51 -1.14 -9.70 0.42
CA LYS A 51 -1.40 -10.37 -0.86
C LYS A 51 -2.89 -10.62 -1.10
N LEU A 52 -3.61 -11.09 -0.09
CA LEU A 52 -5.06 -11.31 -0.17
C LEU A 52 -5.76 -10.01 -0.58
N VAL A 53 -5.49 -8.93 0.14
CA VAL A 53 -6.08 -7.61 -0.09
C VAL A 53 -5.69 -7.07 -1.47
N ALA A 54 -4.41 -7.16 -1.85
CA ALA A 54 -3.91 -6.71 -3.15
C ALA A 54 -4.51 -7.46 -4.35
N SER A 55 -5.01 -8.68 -4.15
CA SER A 55 -5.72 -9.45 -5.17
C SER A 55 -7.18 -9.01 -5.40
N ARG A 56 -7.69 -8.08 -4.58
CA ARG A 56 -9.06 -7.55 -4.67
C ARG A 56 -9.12 -6.29 -5.52
N PRO A 57 -10.30 -5.92 -6.06
CA PRO A 57 -10.50 -4.67 -6.77
C PRO A 57 -10.50 -3.47 -5.81
N LEU A 58 -9.36 -3.22 -5.15
CA LEU A 58 -9.21 -2.15 -4.16
C LEU A 58 -9.38 -0.78 -4.81
N GLN A 59 -10.14 0.08 -4.17
CA GLN A 59 -10.26 1.49 -4.50
C GLN A 59 -9.41 2.36 -3.57
N ARG A 60 -9.29 1.98 -2.30
CA ARG A 60 -8.54 2.73 -1.28
C ARG A 60 -7.68 1.80 -0.45
N LEU A 61 -6.41 2.16 -0.28
CA LEU A 61 -5.47 1.40 0.54
C LEU A 61 -4.69 2.32 1.46
N LYS A 62 -4.64 1.97 2.73
CA LYS A 62 -3.65 2.45 3.68
C LYS A 62 -2.66 1.33 3.96
N LEU A 63 -1.40 1.52 3.57
CA LEU A 63 -0.33 0.57 3.79
C LEU A 63 0.58 1.11 4.89
N PHE A 64 0.75 0.33 5.95
CA PHE A 64 1.76 0.56 6.96
C PHE A 64 2.99 -0.28 6.67
N MET A 65 4.17 0.30 6.84
CA MET A 65 5.45 -0.39 6.74
C MET A 65 6.30 0.02 7.93
N SER A 66 6.80 -0.97 8.66
CA SER A 66 7.58 -0.81 9.87
C SER A 66 9.07 -0.86 9.57
N LEU A 67 9.82 0.08 10.15
CA LEU A 67 11.27 0.03 10.09
C LEU A 67 11.90 -0.72 11.27
N THR A 68 11.74 -2.03 11.33
CA THR A 68 12.34 -2.80 12.43
C THR A 68 13.79 -3.19 12.19
N GLN A 69 14.31 -3.14 10.96
CA GLN A 69 15.69 -3.54 10.65
C GLN A 69 16.50 -2.41 10.00
N PRO A 70 17.57 -1.90 10.65
CA PRO A 70 18.48 -0.95 10.00
C PRO A 70 19.18 -1.60 8.79
N GLY A 71 18.95 -1.10 7.57
CA GLY A 71 19.65 -1.54 6.36
C GLY A 71 19.02 -1.03 5.06
N ASP A 72 19.69 -1.27 3.92
CA ASP A 72 19.30 -0.82 2.56
C ASP A 72 18.03 -1.49 1.99
N TYR A 73 17.32 -2.30 2.78
CA TYR A 73 16.21 -3.13 2.30
C TYR A 73 14.90 -2.38 2.08
N TRP A 74 14.79 -1.13 2.55
CA TRP A 74 13.56 -0.33 2.42
C TRP A 74 13.11 -0.11 0.99
N HIS A 75 14.07 0.24 0.13
CA HIS A 75 13.75 0.51 -1.26
C HIS A 75 13.26 -0.76 -1.94
N SER A 76 13.91 -1.91 -1.66
CA SER A 76 13.44 -3.20 -2.16
C SER A 76 12.08 -3.60 -1.59
N ASP A 77 11.81 -3.39 -0.30
CA ASP A 77 10.53 -3.73 0.32
C ASP A 77 9.38 -2.87 -0.21
N PHE A 78 9.65 -1.58 -0.42
CA PHE A 78 8.71 -0.67 -1.06
C PHE A 78 8.41 -1.10 -2.51
N LEU A 79 9.43 -1.42 -3.30
CA LEU A 79 9.25 -1.92 -4.66
C LEU A 79 8.52 -3.28 -4.69
N ASN A 80 8.83 -4.17 -3.75
CA ASN A 80 8.12 -5.44 -3.58
C ASN A 80 6.66 -5.20 -3.23
N ALA A 81 6.36 -4.22 -2.37
CA ALA A 81 5.00 -3.84 -2.04
C ALA A 81 4.23 -3.34 -3.26
N LEU A 82 4.85 -2.51 -4.11
CA LEU A 82 4.24 -2.09 -5.37
C LEU A 82 4.01 -3.27 -6.34
N GLN A 83 4.93 -4.24 -6.41
CA GLN A 83 4.74 -5.45 -7.22
C GLN A 83 3.57 -6.29 -6.73
N ILE A 84 3.42 -6.45 -5.41
CA ILE A 84 2.29 -7.15 -4.82
C ILE A 84 0.97 -6.45 -5.15
N LEU A 85 0.97 -5.11 -5.23
CA LEU A 85 -0.19 -4.30 -5.59
C LEU A 85 -0.52 -4.28 -7.09
N ALA A 86 0.30 -4.89 -7.94
CA ALA A 86 0.05 -4.91 -9.39
C ALA A 86 -1.38 -5.35 -9.77
N PRO A 87 -2.02 -6.36 -9.13
CA PRO A 87 -3.39 -6.75 -9.47
C PRO A 87 -4.44 -5.66 -9.16
N ALA A 88 -4.23 -4.87 -8.11
CA ALA A 88 -5.12 -3.77 -7.70
C ALA A 88 -4.81 -2.44 -8.42
N SER A 89 -3.70 -2.36 -9.16
CA SER A 89 -3.21 -1.11 -9.79
C SER A 89 -4.26 -0.43 -10.69
N ALA A 90 -5.12 -1.21 -11.34
CA ALA A 90 -6.15 -0.71 -12.23
C ALA A 90 -7.35 -0.09 -11.48
N THR A 91 -7.64 -0.51 -10.25
CA THR A 91 -8.79 -0.04 -9.48
C THR A 91 -8.43 0.95 -8.38
N LEU A 92 -7.16 0.94 -7.94
CA LEU A 92 -6.71 1.72 -6.80
C LEU A 92 -6.64 3.22 -7.16
N THR A 93 -7.45 4.02 -6.47
CA THR A 93 -7.54 5.47 -6.69
C THR A 93 -7.03 6.29 -5.52
N HIS A 94 -6.97 5.72 -4.31
CA HIS A 94 -6.43 6.38 -3.13
C HIS A 94 -5.40 5.49 -2.44
N PHE A 95 -4.21 6.03 -2.22
CA PHE A 95 -3.12 5.32 -1.58
C PHE A 95 -2.55 6.17 -0.45
N TYR A 96 -2.48 5.58 0.74
CA TYR A 96 -1.93 6.18 1.93
C TYR A 96 -0.77 5.32 2.36
N TYR A 97 0.45 5.75 2.05
CA TYR A 97 1.66 5.11 2.52
C TYR A 97 2.02 5.73 3.88
N VAL A 98 2.05 4.87 4.91
CA VAL A 98 2.44 5.26 6.26
C VAL A 98 3.67 4.49 6.66
N HIS A 99 4.67 5.28 6.96
CA HIS A 99 5.95 4.82 7.42
C HIS A 99 6.03 4.90 8.95
N TRP A 100 6.47 3.82 9.61
CA TRP A 100 6.68 3.79 11.07
C TRP A 100 8.14 3.50 11.41
N GLY A 101 8.84 4.49 11.98
CA GLY A 101 10.21 4.35 12.47
C GLY A 101 11.05 5.60 12.21
N PRO A 102 12.32 5.60 12.63
CA PRO A 102 13.27 6.64 12.24
C PRO A 102 13.67 6.46 10.77
N PHE A 103 13.33 7.42 9.92
CA PHE A 103 13.64 7.39 8.50
C PHE A 103 14.39 8.65 8.11
N ASP A 104 15.64 8.45 7.72
CA ASP A 104 16.52 9.50 7.23
C ASP A 104 16.84 9.16 5.77
N ALA A 105 16.02 9.69 4.87
CA ALA A 105 16.18 9.57 3.44
C ALA A 105 16.38 10.94 2.83
N ASP A 106 17.19 11.01 1.79
CA ASP A 106 17.42 12.25 1.07
C ASP A 106 16.28 12.55 0.07
N GLU A 107 16.31 13.75 -0.50
CA GLU A 107 15.34 14.17 -1.50
C GLU A 107 15.29 13.22 -2.72
N ALA A 108 16.45 12.72 -3.15
CA ALA A 108 16.54 11.83 -4.31
C ALA A 108 15.76 10.53 -4.09
N TYR A 109 15.82 9.97 -2.88
CA TYR A 109 15.05 8.81 -2.47
C TYR A 109 13.54 9.07 -2.56
N HIS A 110 13.07 10.19 -2.00
CA HIS A 110 11.65 10.53 -2.03
C HIS A 110 11.14 10.72 -3.46
N VAL A 111 11.92 11.40 -4.30
CA VAL A 111 11.59 11.59 -5.72
C VAL A 111 11.50 10.26 -6.45
N ASP A 112 12.45 9.34 -6.22
CA ASP A 112 12.41 8.02 -6.85
C ASP A 112 11.23 7.18 -6.38
N THR A 113 10.93 7.21 -5.09
CA THR A 113 9.75 6.57 -4.50
C THR A 113 8.45 7.06 -5.15
N LEU A 114 8.29 8.38 -5.27
CA LEU A 114 7.11 8.98 -5.94
C LEU A 114 7.02 8.59 -7.41
N LYS A 115 8.15 8.51 -8.14
CA LYS A 115 8.19 8.02 -9.53
C LYS A 115 7.73 6.56 -9.63
N ASN A 116 8.17 5.71 -8.71
CA ASN A 116 7.77 4.31 -8.68
C ASN A 116 6.28 4.15 -8.35
N ILE A 117 5.73 4.96 -7.44
CA ILE A 117 4.28 5.02 -7.16
C ILE A 117 3.51 5.39 -8.43
N ALA A 118 3.88 6.50 -9.07
CA ALA A 118 3.18 6.99 -10.26
C ALA A 118 3.20 5.96 -11.40
N ARG A 119 4.31 5.21 -11.56
CA ARG A 119 4.44 4.17 -12.56
C ARG A 119 3.65 2.90 -12.19
N GLY A 120 3.70 2.47 -10.93
CA GLY A 120 3.07 1.24 -10.46
C GLY A 120 1.56 1.34 -10.26
N LEU A 121 1.05 2.55 -9.99
CA LEU A 121 -0.35 2.82 -9.68
C LEU A 121 -0.91 3.92 -10.60
N PRO A 122 -1.10 3.63 -11.90
CA PRO A 122 -1.38 4.65 -12.91
C PRO A 122 -2.74 5.35 -12.76
N ASN A 123 -3.70 4.74 -12.05
CA ASN A 123 -5.04 5.29 -11.84
C ASN A 123 -5.20 6.05 -10.51
N LEU A 124 -4.08 6.33 -9.84
CA LEU A 124 -4.09 7.01 -8.55
C LEU A 124 -4.54 8.47 -8.69
N LYS A 125 -5.54 8.85 -7.89
CA LYS A 125 -6.08 10.22 -7.81
C LYS A 125 -5.64 10.93 -6.54
N PHE A 126 -5.45 10.17 -5.46
CA PHE A 126 -5.04 10.70 -4.17
C PHE A 126 -3.88 9.89 -3.61
N LEU A 127 -2.78 10.59 -3.33
CA LEU A 127 -1.63 10.05 -2.62
C LEU A 127 -1.46 10.78 -1.30
N ARG A 128 -1.46 10.05 -0.19
CA ARG A 128 -0.88 10.53 1.06
C ARG A 128 0.41 9.77 1.30
N TYR A 129 1.52 10.46 1.10
CA TYR A 129 2.84 9.96 1.41
C TYR A 129 3.23 10.52 2.78
N SER A 130 3.14 9.68 3.81
CA SER A 130 3.35 10.07 5.21
C SER A 130 4.62 9.44 5.73
N ASP A 131 5.75 10.00 5.35
CA ASP A 131 6.93 9.88 6.18
C ASP A 131 6.78 10.87 7.34
N GLN A 132 7.35 10.56 8.50
CA GLN A 132 7.65 11.60 9.49
C GLN A 132 8.77 12.46 8.90
N ILE A 133 8.49 13.18 7.80
CA ILE A 133 9.40 14.13 7.21
C ILE A 133 9.56 15.22 8.26
N VAL A 134 10.71 15.22 8.93
CA VAL A 134 11.16 16.42 9.66
C VAL A 134 11.45 17.43 8.56
N LEU A 135 10.41 18.15 8.14
CA LEU A 135 10.42 19.14 7.06
C LEU A 135 11.38 20.27 7.44
N ASN A 136 12.65 20.10 7.08
CA ASN A 136 13.65 21.17 7.11
C ASN A 136 14.14 21.51 5.69
N VAL A 137 13.45 21.03 4.65
CA VAL A 137 13.78 21.29 3.25
C VAL A 137 12.59 22.01 2.60
N SER A 138 12.84 23.23 2.13
CA SER A 138 11.85 24.13 1.54
C SER A 138 11.02 23.46 0.44
N ILE A 139 9.69 23.50 0.60
CA ILE A 139 8.64 22.99 -0.28
C ILE A 139 8.54 23.78 -1.61
N SER A 140 9.63 24.37 -2.08
CA SER A 140 9.60 25.27 -3.24
C SER A 140 9.72 24.55 -4.58
N PHE A 141 10.01 23.23 -4.62
CA PHE A 141 10.31 22.53 -5.88
C PHE A 141 9.40 21.35 -6.25
N LEU A 142 8.48 20.90 -5.37
CA LEU A 142 7.72 19.65 -5.60
C LEU A 142 6.33 19.83 -6.24
N ILE A 143 5.94 21.02 -6.68
CA ILE A 143 4.66 21.24 -7.39
C ILE A 143 4.81 21.28 -8.92
N GLU A 144 6.02 21.37 -9.48
CA GLU A 144 6.23 21.43 -10.94
C GLU A 144 6.96 20.19 -11.47
N ALA A 145 6.29 19.03 -11.56
CA ALA A 145 6.80 17.95 -12.41
C ALA A 145 5.77 16.97 -13.00
N SER A 146 4.46 17.03 -12.69
CA SER A 146 3.52 16.04 -13.26
C SER A 146 2.07 16.48 -13.49
N LEU A 147 1.76 17.79 -13.54
CA LEU A 147 0.40 18.24 -13.90
C LEU A 147 0.27 18.94 -15.26
N THR A 148 1.35 19.08 -16.04
CA THR A 148 1.30 19.90 -17.25
C THR A 148 0.96 19.17 -18.56
N ARG A 149 0.47 17.91 -18.56
CA ARG A 149 0.06 17.21 -19.81
C ARG A 149 -1.10 16.21 -19.70
N VAL A 150 -2.15 16.52 -18.94
CA VAL A 150 -3.42 15.74 -19.01
C VAL A 150 -4.66 16.63 -19.21
N PHE A 151 -4.49 17.90 -19.55
CA PHE A 151 -5.59 18.76 -20.00
C PHE A 151 -5.17 19.61 -21.19
N GLU A 152 -5.03 18.96 -22.35
CA GLU A 152 -5.43 19.51 -23.66
C GLU A 152 -6.07 18.38 -24.47
#